data_AF-A0A537L8L1-F1
#
_entry.id   AF-A0A537L8L1-F1
#
_cell.length_a   1.000
_cell.length_b   1.000
_cell.length_c   1.000
_cell.angle_alpha   90.00
_cell.angle_beta   90.00
_cell.angle_gamma   90.00
#
_symmetry.space_group_name_H-M   'P 1'
#
loop_
_entity.id
_entity.type
_entity.pdbx_description
1 polymer ?
#
loop_
_entity_poly.entity_id
_entity_poly.type
_entity_poly.pdbx_seq_one_letter_code
_entity_poly.pdbx_strand_id
1 'polypeptide(L)' 'MIRLIAVTFALALATSAQAMPLAPLHQTGGMTVDAAYRCGVGRTRVGGVCIARTTKRQVRRCAVWGAGSVCRRWG' A
#
# COMPACT_ATOMS: atom_id res chain seq x y z
N MET A 1 45.80 -21.01 3.78
CA MET A 1 45.12 -20.41 2.60
C MET A 1 43.60 -20.49 2.69
N ILE A 2 43.02 -21.62 3.12
CA ILE A 2 41.55 -21.84 3.23
C ILE A 2 40.84 -20.81 4.13
N ARG A 3 41.47 -20.37 5.23
CA ARG A 3 40.87 -19.37 6.15
C ARG A 3 40.57 -18.03 5.49
N LEU A 4 41.41 -17.56 4.56
CA LEU A 4 41.21 -16.27 3.88
C LEU A 4 40.06 -16.35 2.86
N ILE A 5 39.87 -17.51 2.25
CA ILE A 5 38.76 -17.77 1.31
C ILE A 5 37.43 -17.77 2.08
N ALA A 6 37.39 -18.37 3.27
CA ALA A 6 36.18 -18.35 4.10
C ALA A 6 35.78 -16.94 4.55
N VAL A 7 36.77 -16.11 4.93
CA VAL A 7 36.51 -14.72 5.37
C VAL A 7 36.02 -13.86 4.22
N THR A 8 36.65 -13.96 3.04
CA THR A 8 36.24 -13.19 1.86
C THR A 8 34.84 -13.58 1.37
N PHE A 9 34.51 -14.87 1.40
CA PHE A 9 33.18 -15.36 1.06
C PHE A 9 32.10 -14.86 2.04
N ALA A 10 32.38 -14.91 3.35
CA ALA A 10 31.46 -14.38 4.36
C ALA A 10 31.24 -12.86 4.22
N LEU A 11 32.29 -12.09 3.91
CA LEU A 11 32.18 -10.65 3.68
C LEU A 11 31.35 -10.31 2.43
N ALA A 12 31.54 -11.06 1.34
CA ALA A 12 30.79 -10.87 0.09
C ALA A 12 29.29 -11.19 0.25
N LEU A 13 28.95 -12.20 1.05
CA LEU A 13 27.56 -12.51 1.38
C LEU A 13 26.94 -11.45 2.28
N ALA A 14 27.67 -10.97 3.29
CA ALA A 14 27.20 -9.93 4.19
C ALA A 14 26.94 -8.59 3.46
N THR A 15 27.80 -8.18 2.53
CA THR A 15 27.61 -6.94 1.77
C THR A 15 26.40 -7.01 0.83
N SER A 16 26.13 -8.19 0.25
CA SER A 16 24.93 -8.42 -0.58
C SER A 16 23.64 -8.29 0.23
N ALA A 17 23.65 -8.73 1.49
CA ALA A 17 22.50 -8.59 2.39
C ALA A 17 22.26 -7.13 2.82
N GLN A 18 23.33 -6.32 2.97
CA GLN A 18 23.22 -4.90 3.30
C GLN A 18 22.76 -4.04 2.12
N ALA A 19 22.98 -4.52 0.90
CA ALA A 19 22.53 -3.86 -0.33
C ALA A 19 21.05 -4.15 -0.68
N MET A 20 20.36 -4.97 0.13
CA MET A 20 18.91 -5.06 0.04
C MET A 20 18.31 -3.75 0.56
N PRO A 21 17.72 -2.90 -0.29
CA PRO A 21 17.02 -1.73 0.21
C PRO A 21 15.96 -2.23 1.18
N LEU A 22 16.00 -1.72 2.42
CA LEU A 22 14.91 -1.90 3.37
C LEU A 22 13.63 -1.60 2.61
N ALA A 23 12.78 -2.62 2.43
CA ALA A 23 11.53 -2.50 1.68
C ALA A 23 10.84 -1.24 2.20
N PRO A 24 10.53 -0.25 1.34
CA PRO A 24 9.94 0.99 1.79
C PRO A 24 8.75 0.63 2.65
N LEU A 25 8.82 0.94 3.95
CA LEU A 25 7.68 0.86 4.84
C LEU A 25 6.59 1.64 4.12
N HIS A 26 5.60 0.92 3.60
CA HIS A 26 4.47 1.51 2.91
C HIS A 26 3.82 2.43 3.95
N GLN A 27 4.18 3.71 3.89
CA GLN A 27 3.66 4.81 4.68
C GLN A 27 2.18 4.91 4.28
N THR A 28 1.36 4.06 4.90
CA THR A 28 -0.09 3.97 4.63
C THR A 28 -0.80 5.28 5.03
N GLY A 29 -0.07 6.21 5.65
CA GLY A 29 -0.47 7.59 5.90
C GLY A 29 -0.41 8.54 4.70
N GLY A 30 0.27 8.20 3.60
CA GLY A 30 0.30 9.07 2.40
C GLY A 30 -0.94 8.93 1.52
N MET A 31 -1.40 7.69 1.31
CA MET A 31 -2.54 7.42 0.41
C MET A 31 -3.89 7.92 0.94
N THR A 32 -4.08 8.00 2.27
CA THR A 32 -5.31 8.56 2.85
C THR A 32 -5.39 10.07 2.66
N VAL A 33 -4.24 10.75 2.70
CA VAL A 33 -4.13 12.21 2.49
C VAL A 33 -4.39 12.54 1.02
N ASP A 34 -3.79 11.83 0.06
CA ASP A 34 -4.05 12.03 -1.37
C ASP A 34 -5.52 11.77 -1.75
N ALA A 35 -6.13 10.73 -1.17
CA ALA A 35 -7.54 10.44 -1.40
C ALA A 35 -8.47 11.54 -0.81
N ALA A 36 -8.10 12.12 0.33
CA ALA A 36 -8.82 13.24 0.92
C ALA A 36 -8.64 14.52 0.08
N TYR A 37 -7.45 14.75 -0.46
CA TYR A 37 -7.17 15.92 -1.31
C TYR A 37 -7.94 15.89 -2.63
N ARG A 38 -8.14 14.70 -3.21
CA ARG A 38 -8.88 14.54 -4.49
C ARG A 38 -10.40 14.47 -4.34
N CYS A 39 -10.92 13.93 -3.24
CA CYS A 39 -12.37 13.75 -3.03
C CYS A 39 -13.02 14.83 -2.15
N GLY A 40 -12.21 15.70 -1.52
CA GLY A 40 -12.66 16.71 -0.57
C GLY A 40 -12.67 16.23 0.89
N VAL A 41 -12.76 17.19 1.80
CA VAL A 41 -12.76 16.97 3.25
C VAL A 41 -13.92 16.05 3.65
N GLY A 42 -13.64 15.10 4.56
CA GLY A 42 -14.64 14.14 5.03
C GLY A 42 -14.96 13.02 4.04
N ARG A 43 -14.29 12.97 2.87
CA ARG A 43 -14.45 11.92 1.87
C ARG A 43 -13.19 11.06 1.72
N THR A 44 -13.37 9.89 1.14
CA THR A 44 -12.31 8.92 0.90
C THR A 44 -12.58 8.17 -0.39
N ARG A 45 -11.52 7.71 -1.05
CA ARG A 45 -11.63 6.98 -2.31
C ARG A 45 -11.71 5.47 -2.03
N VAL A 46 -12.75 4.81 -2.53
CA VAL A 46 -12.92 3.33 -2.45
C VAL A 46 -13.29 2.83 -3.84
N GLY A 47 -12.53 1.88 -4.39
CA GLY A 47 -12.80 1.33 -5.72
C GLY A 47 -12.81 2.37 -6.84
N GLY A 48 -12.04 3.45 -6.71
CA GLY A 48 -12.01 4.54 -7.68
C GLY A 48 -13.07 5.64 -7.47
N VAL A 49 -14.04 5.45 -6.56
CA VAL A 49 -15.17 6.35 -6.30
C VAL A 49 -14.96 7.17 -5.01
N CYS A 50 -15.38 8.44 -5.00
CA CYS A 50 -15.34 9.29 -3.80
C CYS A 50 -16.60 9.08 -2.94
N ILE A 51 -16.43 8.61 -1.70
CA ILE A 51 -17.53 8.31 -0.76
C ILE A 51 -17.28 9.03 0.57
N ALA A 52 -18.36 9.32 1.31
CA ALA A 52 -18.26 9.83 2.68
C ALA A 52 -17.50 8.84 3.59
N ARG A 53 -16.63 9.37 4.45
CA ARG A 53 -15.86 8.55 5.41
C ARG A 53 -16.76 7.76 6.36
N THR A 54 -17.95 8.28 6.67
CA THR A 54 -18.95 7.66 7.56
C THR A 54 -19.49 6.33 7.02
N THR A 55 -19.67 6.20 5.71
CA THR A 55 -20.24 4.99 5.07
C THR A 55 -19.18 4.03 4.52
N LYS A 56 -17.89 4.39 4.66
CA LYS A 56 -16.72 3.63 4.15
C LYS A 56 -16.76 2.14 4.48
N ARG A 57 -17.11 1.76 5.72
CA ARG A 57 -17.10 0.35 6.17
C ARG A 57 -18.06 -0.51 5.37
N GLN A 58 -19.29 -0.04 5.17
CA GLN A 58 -20.28 -0.75 4.38
C GLN A 58 -19.81 -0.81 2.94
N VAL A 59 -19.44 0.34 2.37
CA VAL A 59 -19.12 0.52 0.96
C VAL A 59 -17.88 -0.25 0.48
N ARG A 60 -16.94 -0.56 1.37
CA ARG A 60 -15.79 -1.44 1.06
C ARG A 60 -16.19 -2.86 0.66
N ARG A 61 -17.40 -3.31 1.00
CA ARG A 61 -17.95 -4.60 0.59
C ARG A 61 -18.55 -4.58 -0.82
N CYS A 62 -18.53 -3.42 -1.49
CA CYS A 62 -19.04 -3.35 -2.85
C CYS A 62 -18.08 -4.08 -3.81
N ALA A 63 -18.56 -5.16 -4.41
CA ALA A 63 -17.83 -5.93 -5.40
C ALA A 63 -17.85 -5.25 -6.77
N VAL A 64 -18.98 -4.62 -7.15
CA VAL A 64 -19.14 -3.97 -8.46
C VAL A 64 -19.79 -2.61 -8.33
N TRP A 65 -19.10 -1.58 -8.85
CA TRP A 65 -19.61 -0.22 -8.93
C TRP A 65 -20.45 0.02 -10.19
N GLY A 66 -21.51 0.82 -10.05
CA GLY A 66 -22.31 1.36 -11.13
C GLY A 66 -22.07 2.86 -11.34
N ALA A 67 -22.82 3.43 -12.29
CA ALA A 67 -22.84 4.87 -12.51
C ALA A 67 -23.30 5.62 -11.24
N GLY A 68 -22.80 6.84 -11.04
CA GLY A 68 -23.25 7.71 -9.96
C GLY A 68 -22.90 7.21 -8.56
N SER A 69 -21.79 6.47 -8.39
CA SER A 69 -21.35 5.98 -7.07
C SER A 69 -22.35 5.06 -6.36
N VAL A 70 -23.13 4.30 -7.13
CA VAL A 70 -24.07 3.29 -6.63
C VAL A 70 -23.41 1.91 -6.65
N CYS A 71 -23.53 1.15 -5.56
CA CYS A 71 -23.07 -0.23 -5.54
C CYS A 71 -24.08 -1.13 -6.26
N ARG A 72 -23.64 -1.85 -7.31
CA ARG A 72 -24.49 -2.80 -8.05
C ARG A 72 -24.47 -4.20 -7.46
N ARG A 73 -23.37 -4.58 -6.81
CA ARG A 73 -23.22 -5.90 -6.18
C ARG A 73 -22.40 -5.80 -4.90
N TRP A 74 -22.97 -6.29 -3.81
CA TRP A 74 -22.27 -6.52 -2.55
C TRP A 74 -21.57 -7.88 -2.56
N GLY A 75 -20.43 -7.97 -1.88
CA GLY A 75 -19.71 -9.20 -1.59
C GLY A 75 -19.55 -9.44 -0.08
#